data_AF-A0A923ZV37-F1
#
_entry.id   AF-A0A923ZV37-F1
#
_cell.length_a   1.000
_cell.length_b   1.000
_cell.length_c   1.000
_cell.angle_alpha   90.00
_cell.angle_beta   90.00
_cell.angle_gamma   90.00
#
_symmetry.space_group_name_H-M   'P 1'
#
loop_
_entity.id
_entity.type
_entity.pdbx_description
1 polymer ?
#
loop_
_entity_poly.entity_id
_entity_poly.type
_entity_poly.pdbx_seq_one_letter_code
_entity_poly.pdbx_strand_id
1 'polypeptide(L)'
;MATTELYQLLKLPVLIEHFMEHKAQNKNITLFEFLCLHYAHGDVRDADYEKDMKLPFKTHSNCFGTNIIAVVVNLTPKITLPIKSNFAELKIIIPSEEVTFSSLYHSNIWQPPKFC
;
A
#
# COMPACT_ATOMS: atom_id res chain seq x y z
N MET A 1 -2.55 5.18 6.98
CA MET A 1 -2.86 3.81 7.46
C MET A 1 -3.38 3.04 6.26
N ALA A 2 -2.59 2.11 5.71
CA ALA A 2 -3.09 1.23 4.64
C ALA A 2 -3.84 0.07 5.30
N THR A 3 -5.17 0.14 5.36
CA THR A 3 -6.00 -0.97 5.83
C THR A 3 -6.33 -1.85 4.64
N THR A 4 -5.77 -3.06 4.59
CA THR A 4 -6.20 -4.07 3.61
C THR A 4 -7.66 -4.42 3.88
N GLU A 5 -8.53 -4.39 2.86
CA GLU A 5 -9.93 -4.81 2.98
C GLU A 5 -10.08 -6.35 3.11
N LEU A 6 -9.32 -6.97 4.02
CA LEU A 6 -9.26 -8.42 4.19
C LEU A 6 -10.63 -9.02 4.54
N TYR A 7 -11.49 -8.26 5.22
CA TYR A 7 -12.86 -8.69 5.54
C TYR A 7 -13.70 -8.99 4.30
N GLN A 8 -13.37 -8.42 3.12
CA GLN A 8 -14.07 -8.73 1.87
C GLN A 8 -13.87 -10.20 1.45
N LEU A 9 -12.78 -10.86 1.89
CA LEU A 9 -12.59 -12.29 1.65
C LEU A 9 -13.61 -13.17 2.38
N LEU A 10 -14.23 -12.67 3.45
CA LEU A 10 -15.32 -13.38 4.13
C LEU A 10 -16.58 -13.47 3.26
N LYS A 11 -16.67 -12.68 2.19
CA LYS A 11 -17.77 -12.72 1.20
C LYS A 11 -17.50 -13.70 0.05
N LEU A 12 -16.37 -14.41 0.04
CA LEU A 12 -16.07 -15.44 -0.97
C LEU A 12 -17.16 -16.53 -1.08
N PRO A 13 -17.79 -17.01 0.02
CA PRO A 13 -18.89 -17.96 -0.10
C PRO A 13 -20.07 -17.44 -0.93
N VAL A 14 -20.41 -16.15 -0.77
CA VAL A 14 -21.49 -15.49 -1.53
C VAL A 14 -21.14 -15.42 -3.02
N LEU A 15 -19.87 -15.13 -3.34
CA LEU A 15 -19.40 -15.12 -4.72
C LEU A 15 -19.49 -16.51 -5.37
N ILE A 16 -19.17 -17.57 -4.63
CA ILE A 16 -19.27 -18.96 -5.12
C ILE A 16 -20.74 -19.33 -5.34
N GLU A 17 -21.62 -18.98 -4.41
CA GLU A 17 -23.07 -19.22 -4.54
C GLU A 17 -23.63 -18.53 -5.79
N HIS A 18 -23.33 -17.25 -5.99
CA HIS A 18 -23.77 -16.49 -7.17
C HIS A 18 -23.20 -17.07 -8.47
N PHE A 19 -21.92 -17.50 -8.47
CA PHE A 19 -21.34 -18.20 -9.62
C PHE A 19 -22.09 -19.50 -9.95
N MET A 20 -22.51 -20.27 -8.94
CA MET A 20 -23.29 -21.49 -9.15
C MET A 20 -24.68 -21.21 -9.71
N GLU A 21 -25.34 -20.11 -9.31
CA GLU A 21 -26.59 -19.66 -9.91
C GLU A 21 -26.42 -19.38 -11.42
N HIS A 22 -25.39 -18.61 -11.78
CA HIS A 22 -25.06 -18.34 -13.19
C HIS A 22 -24.70 -19.61 -13.97
N LYS A 23 -23.99 -20.55 -13.33
CA LYS A 23 -23.65 -21.84 -13.94
C LYS A 23 -24.86 -22.75 -14.14
N ALA A 24 -25.87 -22.64 -13.29
CA ALA A 24 -27.14 -23.34 -13.45
C ALA A 24 -27.95 -22.78 -14.64
N GLN A 25 -27.93 -21.47 -14.84
CA GLN A 25 -28.59 -20.79 -15.97
C GLN A 25 -27.83 -20.99 -17.29
N ASN A 26 -26.51 -20.89 -17.25
CA ASN A 26 -25.62 -21.05 -18.40
C ASN A 26 -24.49 -22.04 -18.06
N LYS A 27 -24.63 -23.29 -18.49
CA LYS A 27 -23.67 -24.37 -18.19
C LYS A 27 -22.25 -24.12 -18.71
N ASN A 28 -22.10 -23.24 -19.70
CA ASN A 28 -20.81 -22.95 -20.33
C ASN A 28 -20.07 -21.77 -19.70
N ILE A 29 -20.67 -21.04 -18.75
CA ILE A 29 -20.01 -19.90 -18.13
C ILE A 29 -18.81 -20.36 -17.30
N THR A 30 -17.66 -19.78 -17.60
CA THR A 30 -16.45 -19.96 -16.82
C THR A 30 -16.41 -18.99 -15.63
N LEU A 31 -15.61 -19.32 -14.61
CA LEU A 31 -15.40 -18.41 -13.48
C LEU A 31 -14.82 -17.07 -13.94
N PHE A 32 -13.92 -17.09 -14.93
CA PHE A 32 -13.31 -15.87 -15.44
C PHE A 32 -14.32 -15.00 -16.19
N GLU A 33 -15.18 -15.58 -17.02
CA GLU A 33 -16.27 -14.84 -17.67
C GLU A 33 -17.24 -14.24 -16.65
N PHE A 34 -17.60 -14.98 -15.60
CA PHE A 34 -18.41 -14.46 -14.51
C PHE A 34 -17.75 -13.27 -13.81
N LEU A 35 -16.45 -13.36 -13.50
CA LEU A 35 -15.70 -12.26 -12.91
C LEU A 35 -15.60 -11.06 -13.86
N CYS A 36 -15.37 -11.27 -15.15
CA CYS A 36 -15.35 -10.20 -16.14
C CYS A 36 -16.72 -9.51 -16.26
N LEU A 37 -17.82 -10.27 -16.24
CA LEU A 37 -19.17 -9.73 -16.27
C LEU A 37 -19.39 -8.78 -15.08
N HIS A 38 -19.02 -9.22 -13.88
CA HIS A 38 -19.31 -8.49 -12.64
C HIS A 38 -18.24 -7.45 -12.26
N TYR A 39 -17.01 -7.52 -12.74
CA TYR A 39 -15.93 -6.61 -12.33
C TYR A 39 -15.33 -5.75 -13.45
N ALA A 40 -15.56 -6.09 -14.73
CA ALA A 40 -14.99 -5.33 -15.85
C ALA A 40 -15.97 -4.37 -16.53
N HIS A 41 -17.28 -4.61 -16.46
CA HIS A 41 -18.29 -3.90 -17.25
C HIS A 41 -19.05 -2.78 -16.51
N GLY A 42 -18.54 -2.34 -15.36
CA GLY A 42 -19.22 -1.34 -14.52
C GLY A 42 -20.49 -1.89 -13.85
N ASP A 43 -21.19 -1.05 -13.11
CA ASP A 43 -22.42 -1.44 -12.41
C ASP A 43 -23.63 -1.23 -13.33
N VAL A 44 -24.17 -2.31 -13.87
CA VAL A 44 -25.43 -2.30 -14.61
C VAL A 44 -26.56 -2.51 -13.60
N ARG A 45 -27.56 -1.62 -13.60
CA ARG A 45 -28.77 -1.81 -12.77
C ARG A 45 -29.73 -2.77 -13.47
N ASP A 46 -29.54 -4.04 -13.21
CA ASP A 46 -30.39 -5.16 -13.64
C ASP A 46 -31.09 -5.81 -12.43
N ALA A 47 -31.70 -6.98 -12.65
CA ALA A 47 -32.48 -7.68 -11.64
C ALA A 47 -31.61 -8.29 -10.52
N ASP A 48 -30.33 -8.51 -10.81
CA ASP A 48 -29.28 -9.09 -9.98
C ASP A 48 -28.45 -8.02 -9.26
N TYR A 49 -28.61 -6.74 -9.60
CA TYR A 49 -27.92 -5.61 -8.96
C TYR A 49 -27.82 -5.70 -7.43
N GLU A 50 -28.90 -6.03 -6.71
CA GLU A 50 -28.84 -6.15 -5.24
C GLU A 50 -27.97 -7.31 -4.73
N LYS A 51 -27.90 -8.41 -5.49
CA LYS A 51 -26.99 -9.52 -5.21
C LYS A 51 -25.56 -9.15 -5.57
N ASP A 52 -25.36 -8.48 -6.69
CA ASP A 52 -24.05 -8.04 -7.15
C ASP A 52 -23.38 -7.11 -6.15
N MET A 53 -24.13 -6.16 -5.57
CA MET A 53 -23.61 -5.25 -4.55
C MET A 53 -23.13 -5.95 -3.27
N LYS A 54 -23.50 -7.22 -3.05
CA LYS A 54 -23.02 -8.05 -1.93
C LYS A 54 -21.71 -8.76 -2.23
N LEU A 55 -21.27 -8.79 -3.50
CA LEU A 55 -20.02 -9.43 -3.89
C LEU A 55 -18.80 -8.75 -3.24
N PRO A 56 -17.71 -9.49 -3.03
CA PRO A 56 -16.45 -8.93 -2.55
C PRO A 56 -16.05 -7.70 -3.38
N PHE A 57 -15.62 -6.63 -2.72
CA PHE A 57 -15.07 -5.43 -3.35
C PHE A 57 -16.01 -4.65 -4.29
N LYS A 58 -17.32 -5.00 -4.36
CA LYS A 58 -18.29 -4.31 -5.22
C LYS A 58 -18.83 -3.02 -4.58
N THR A 59 -18.89 -2.97 -3.26
CA THR A 59 -19.33 -1.79 -2.49
C THR A 59 -18.21 -1.30 -1.58
N HIS A 60 -17.90 0.00 -1.67
CA HIS A 60 -16.91 0.69 -0.85
C HIS A 60 -17.50 1.32 0.43
N SER A 61 -18.69 0.88 0.86
CA SER A 61 -19.46 1.49 1.96
C SER A 61 -18.73 1.55 3.31
N ASN A 62 -17.65 0.79 3.50
CA ASN A 62 -16.81 0.82 4.69
C ASN A 62 -15.39 1.36 4.46
N CYS A 63 -15.06 1.77 3.24
CA CYS A 63 -13.83 2.49 2.97
C CYS A 63 -14.11 3.97 3.22
N PHE A 64 -13.95 4.41 4.47
CA PHE A 64 -13.61 5.81 4.69
C PHE A 64 -12.40 6.08 3.80
N GLY A 65 -12.59 6.89 2.76
CA GLY A 65 -11.51 7.37 1.91
C GLY A 65 -10.48 8.08 2.77
N THR A 66 -9.53 7.32 3.30
CA THR A 66 -8.37 7.88 3.95
C THR A 66 -7.44 8.27 2.84
N ASN A 67 -7.61 9.53 2.40
CA ASN A 67 -6.52 10.29 1.81
C ASN A 67 -5.26 9.95 2.62
N ILE A 68 -4.26 9.32 2.00
CA ILE A 68 -3.00 9.02 2.66
C ILE A 68 -2.28 10.36 2.82
N ILE A 69 -2.60 11.08 3.89
CA ILE A 69 -1.73 12.11 4.44
C ILE A 69 -0.73 11.34 5.31
N ALA A 70 0.48 11.15 4.79
CA ALA A 70 1.57 10.58 5.55
C ALA A 70 1.97 11.55 6.67
N VAL A 71 1.36 11.41 7.84
CA VAL A 71 1.90 12.03 9.06
C VAL A 71 3.06 11.16 9.52
N VAL A 72 4.28 11.63 9.25
CA VAL A 72 5.51 11.02 9.79
C VAL A 72 5.56 11.34 11.28
N VAL A 73 5.12 10.39 12.11
CA VAL A 73 5.36 10.48 13.55
C VAL A 73 6.77 9.95 13.81
N ASN A 74 7.68 10.84 14.22
CA ASN A 74 9.01 10.48 14.70
C ASN A 74 8.91 9.77 16.06
N LEU A 75 8.50 8.51 16.06
CA LEU A 75 8.72 7.63 17.21
C LEU A 75 10.10 7.02 17.03
N THR A 76 11.08 7.52 17.78
CA THR A 76 12.40 6.90 17.88
C THR A 76 12.34 5.81 18.97
N PRO A 77 12.17 4.52 18.62
CA PRO A 77 12.29 3.47 19.61
C PRO A 77 13.74 3.45 20.11
N LYS A 78 13.95 3.77 21.38
CA LYS A 78 15.26 3.68 22.02
C LYS A 78 15.54 2.22 22.35
N ILE A 79 16.00 1.46 21.37
CA ILE A 79 16.44 0.07 21.56
C ILE A 79 17.84 0.11 22.17
N THR A 80 17.95 -0.18 23.46
CA THR A 80 19.25 -0.33 24.12
C THR A 80 19.67 -1.79 24.04
N LEU A 81 20.51 -2.12 23.05
CA LEU A 81 21.17 -3.43 23.00
C LEU A 81 22.40 -3.40 23.93
N PRO A 82 22.59 -4.36 24.84
CA PRO A 82 23.83 -4.47 25.61
C PRO A 82 24.94 -4.98 24.68
N ILE A 83 25.64 -4.06 24.04
CA ILE A 83 26.81 -4.37 23.22
C ILE A 83 27.96 -4.68 24.17
N LYS A 84 28.33 -5.96 24.33
CA LYS A 84 29.65 -6.33 24.86
C LYS A 84 30.67 -6.12 23.76
N SER A 85 31.32 -4.97 23.78
CA SER A 85 32.39 -4.65 22.85
C SER A 85 33.75 -4.94 23.46
N ASN A 86 34.47 -5.91 22.87
CA ASN A 86 35.93 -5.97 23.04
C ASN A 86 36.53 -5.07 21.96
N PHE A 87 36.74 -3.79 22.27
CA PHE A 87 37.42 -2.88 21.35
C PHE A 87 38.93 -3.02 21.53
N ALA A 88 39.64 -3.39 20.46
CA ALA A 88 41.07 -3.12 20.37
C ALA A 88 41.23 -1.66 19.91
N GLU A 89 41.93 -0.86 20.70
CA GLU A 89 42.12 0.56 20.43
C GLU A 89 43.08 0.72 19.23
N LEU A 90 42.53 1.09 18.07
CA LEU A 90 43.35 1.45 16.91
C LEU A 90 43.84 2.89 17.10
N LYS A 91 45.12 3.03 17.45
CA LYS A 91 45.80 4.32 17.51
C LYS A 91 46.09 4.81 16.09
N ILE A 92 45.15 5.56 15.51
CA ILE A 92 45.34 6.23 14.22
C ILE A 92 46.08 7.54 14.49
N ILE A 93 47.28 7.67 13.94
CA ILE A 93 48.05 8.91 13.94
C ILE A 93 47.63 9.71 12.72
N ILE A 94 46.94 10.83 12.93
CA ILE A 94 46.58 11.78 11.87
C ILE A 94 47.64 12.88 11.87
N PRO A 95 48.42 13.07 10.78
CA PRO A 95 49.26 14.25 10.64
C PRO A 95 48.34 15.45 10.42
N SER A 96 48.46 16.46 11.29
CA SER A 96 47.71 17.70 11.20
C SER A 96 48.28 18.58 10.08
N GLU A 97 47.64 18.57 8.92
CA GLU A 97 47.69 19.72 8.02
C GLU A 97 46.25 20.15 7.71
N GLU A 98 45.99 21.43 7.91
CA GLU A 98 44.67 22.09 7.89
C GLU A 98 44.01 22.02 6.52
N VAL A 99 43.30 20.93 6.21
CA VAL A 99 42.37 20.91 5.07
C VAL A 99 41.03 21.44 5.52
N THR A 100 40.89 22.77 5.50
CA THR A 100 39.60 23.44 5.68
C THR A 100 38.75 23.18 4.43
N PHE A 101 37.85 22.20 4.51
CA PHE A 101 36.79 22.04 3.51
C PHE A 101 35.82 23.23 3.64
N SER A 102 35.96 24.21 2.75
CA SER A 102 35.05 25.34 2.62
C SER A 102 33.61 24.84 2.49
N SER A 103 32.78 25.13 3.49
CA SER A 103 31.36 24.74 3.59
C SER A 103 30.44 25.52 2.64
N LEU A 104 31.00 26.37 1.77
CA LEU A 104 30.23 27.29 0.90
C LEU A 104 29.57 26.61 -0.30
N TYR A 105 29.89 25.36 -0.61
CA TYR A 105 29.36 24.66 -1.78
C TYR A 105 28.08 23.86 -1.50
N HIS A 106 27.74 23.62 -0.24
CA HIS A 106 26.61 22.74 0.12
C HIS A 106 25.23 23.40 -0.02
N SER A 107 25.14 24.73 -0.03
CA SER A 107 23.87 25.47 -0.07
C SER A 107 23.27 25.63 -1.47
N ASN A 108 24.00 25.27 -2.53
CA ASN A 108 23.57 25.47 -3.92
C ASN A 108 23.15 24.18 -4.64
N ILE A 109 23.23 23.02 -3.98
CA ILE A 109 22.98 21.71 -4.63
C ILE A 109 21.48 21.45 -4.79
N TRP A 110 20.62 22.02 -3.93
CA TRP A 110 19.19 21.72 -3.87
C TRP A 110 18.30 22.96 -3.99
N GLN A 111 18.44 23.75 -5.06
CA GLN A 111 17.50 24.85 -5.35
C GLN A 111 16.50 24.46 -6.46
N PRO A 112 15.20 24.79 -6.30
CA PRO A 112 14.20 24.57 -7.34
C PRO A 112 14.42 25.50 -8.56
N PRO A 113 13.84 25.15 -9.72
CA PRO A 113 13.96 25.96 -10.95
C PRO A 113 13.38 27.37 -10.75
N LYS A 114 14.11 28.39 -11.19
CA LYS A 114 13.63 29.78 -11.21
C LYS A 114 12.94 30.04 -12.55
N PHE A 115 11.67 30.41 -12.53
CA PHE A 115 10.93 30.82 -13.73
C PHE A 115 11.36 32.24 -14.16
N CYS A 116 11.43 32.46 -15.48
CA CYS A 116 11.81 33.73 -16.10
C CYS A 116 10.64 34.71 -16.18
#